data_AF-A0A7S7QC42-F1
#
_entry.id   AF-A0A7S7QC42-F1
#
_cell.length_a   1.000
_cell.length_b   1.000
_cell.length_c   1.000
_cell.angle_alpha   90.00
_cell.angle_beta   90.00
_cell.angle_gamma   90.00
#
_symmetry.space_group_name_H-M   'P 1'
#
loop_
_entity.id
_entity.type
_entity.pdbx_description
1 polymer ?
#
loop_
_entity_poly.entity_id
_entity_poly.type
_entity_poly.pdbx_seq_one_letter_code
_entity_poly.pdbx_strand_id
1 'polypeptide(L)'
;MRRRGRVEPPHEPPSIDLLEVDSVRRGFTLPDLEQKLASLSEGSLLQIAHRDYERLFGTNDAALTRVRNFARSHLCVAVFADHAVLFRKGFEASVNQMKSGSQT
;
A
#
# COMPACT_ATOMS: atom_id res chain seq x y z
N MET A 1 -18.89 -30.61 55.49
CA MET A 1 -17.64 -29.83 55.60
C MET A 1 -17.27 -29.28 54.21
N ARG A 2 -16.99 -27.98 54.13
CA ARG A 2 -16.94 -27.15 52.92
C ARG A 2 -15.69 -27.42 52.07
N ARG A 3 -15.84 -27.68 50.77
CA ARG A 3 -14.73 -27.57 49.79
C ARG A 3 -15.07 -26.54 48.71
N ARG A 4 -14.42 -25.39 48.87
CA ARG A 4 -13.87 -24.46 47.87
C ARG A 4 -14.75 -24.10 46.67
N GLY A 5 -15.22 -22.86 46.68
CA GLY A 5 -15.61 -22.16 45.46
C GLY A 5 -14.44 -22.03 44.49
N ARG A 6 -14.76 -22.11 43.20
CA ARG A 6 -13.99 -21.52 42.12
C ARG A 6 -15.00 -20.93 41.13
N VAL A 7 -14.86 -19.63 40.95
CA VAL A 7 -15.61 -18.74 40.09
C VAL A 7 -15.41 -19.15 38.62
N GLU A 8 -16.47 -19.06 37.80
CA GLU A 8 -16.41 -19.25 36.35
C GLU A 8 -15.46 -18.26 35.67
N PRO A 9 -14.98 -18.56 34.46
CA PRO A 9 -15.56 -17.82 33.33
C PRO A 9 -15.91 -18.71 32.12
N PRO A 10 -17.06 -18.49 31.46
CA PRO A 10 -17.34 -18.97 30.12
C PRO A 10 -16.94 -17.89 29.11
N HIS A 11 -15.68 -17.85 28.69
CA HIS A 11 -15.27 -16.97 27.60
C HIS A 11 -14.19 -17.68 26.79
N GLU A 12 -14.61 -18.54 25.86
CA GLU A 12 -13.84 -18.71 24.64
C GLU A 12 -13.79 -17.32 23.97
N PRO A 13 -12.62 -16.68 23.87
CA PRO A 13 -12.52 -15.47 23.08
C PRO A 13 -12.90 -15.81 21.64
N PRO A 14 -13.64 -14.94 20.93
CA PRO A 14 -13.81 -15.11 19.50
C PRO A 14 -12.42 -15.25 18.89
N SER A 15 -12.25 -16.23 17.99
CA SER A 15 -11.09 -16.36 17.13
C SER A 15 -10.60 -14.98 16.76
N ILE A 16 -9.47 -14.57 17.34
CA ILE A 16 -8.82 -13.33 16.92
C ILE A 16 -8.48 -13.59 15.47
N ASP A 17 -9.21 -12.92 14.59
CA ASP A 17 -8.80 -12.62 13.23
C ASP A 17 -7.46 -11.92 13.39
N LEU A 18 -6.41 -12.73 13.33
CA LEU A 18 -5.04 -12.31 13.51
C LEU A 18 -4.65 -11.55 12.24
N LEU A 19 -5.22 -10.36 12.09
CA LEU A 19 -4.64 -9.24 11.34
C LEU A 19 -3.40 -8.79 12.12
N GLU A 20 -2.47 -9.70 12.36
CA GLU A 20 -1.12 -9.36 12.75
C GLU A 20 -0.45 -8.85 11.48
N VAL A 21 -0.70 -7.57 11.25
CA VAL A 21 0.26 -6.56 10.81
C VAL A 21 1.33 -7.14 9.89
N ASP A 22 1.12 -6.93 8.59
CA ASP A 22 1.97 -7.25 7.42
C ASP A 22 3.40 -6.69 7.55
N SER A 23 4.12 -7.16 8.56
CA SER A 23 5.43 -6.66 8.94
C SER A 23 6.36 -7.86 9.05
N VAL A 24 7.14 -8.04 7.97
CA VAL A 24 8.43 -8.74 7.92
C VAL A 24 8.46 -10.20 7.38
N ARG A 25 7.42 -10.78 6.74
CA ARG A 25 7.53 -12.18 6.23
C ARG A 25 6.92 -12.50 4.86
N ARG A 26 7.50 -11.95 3.80
CA ARG A 26 7.84 -12.61 2.50
C ARG A 26 8.21 -11.51 1.51
N GLY A 27 9.14 -11.80 0.61
CA GLY A 27 9.73 -10.80 -0.29
C GLY A 27 8.68 -9.90 -0.93
N PHE A 28 8.63 -8.65 -0.48
CA PHE A 28 7.90 -7.59 -1.16
C PHE A 28 8.50 -7.50 -2.57
N THR A 29 7.70 -7.83 -3.57
CA THR A 29 8.11 -7.97 -4.97
C THR A 29 7.30 -7.01 -5.82
N LEU A 30 7.80 -6.69 -7.02
CA LEU A 30 7.07 -5.85 -7.98
C LEU A 30 5.62 -6.32 -8.23
N PRO A 31 5.33 -7.62 -8.47
CA PRO A 31 3.95 -8.08 -8.65
C PRO A 31 3.08 -7.97 -7.40
N ASP A 32 3.66 -8.01 -6.20
CA ASP A 32 2.93 -7.76 -4.95
C ASP A 32 2.54 -6.28 -4.84
N LEU A 33 3.50 -5.39 -5.10
CA LEU A 33 3.26 -3.95 -5.17
C LEU A 33 2.19 -3.62 -6.23
N GLU A 34 2.25 -4.25 -7.40
CA GLU A 34 1.26 -4.09 -8.47
C GLU A 34 -0.15 -4.46 -8.02
N GLN A 35 -0.33 -5.64 -7.41
CA GLN A 35 -1.62 -6.07 -6.87
C GLN A 35 -2.15 -5.11 -5.81
N LYS A 36 -1.27 -4.63 -4.92
CA LYS A 36 -1.66 -3.63 -3.91
C LYS A 36 -2.14 -2.34 -4.57
N LEU A 37 -1.41 -1.80 -5.54
CA LEU A 37 -1.82 -0.59 -6.28
C LEU A 37 -3.12 -0.78 -7.08
N ALA A 38 -3.33 -1.97 -7.65
CA ALA A 38 -4.57 -2.29 -8.36
C ALA A 38 -5.78 -2.39 -7.41
N SER A 39 -5.56 -2.86 -6.18
CA SER A 39 -6.59 -2.96 -5.14
C SER A 39 -6.88 -1.64 -4.39
N LEU A 40 -6.06 -0.60 -4.58
CA LEU A 40 -6.28 0.69 -3.92
C LEU A 40 -7.55 1.35 -4.43
N SER A 41 -8.40 1.75 -3.48
CA SER A 41 -9.54 2.61 -3.75
C SER A 41 -9.09 4.03 -4.10
N GLU A 42 -9.92 4.78 -4.81
CA GLU A 42 -9.63 6.16 -5.21
C GLU A 42 -9.32 7.04 -3.99
N GLY A 43 -8.29 7.88 -4.10
CA GLY A 43 -7.81 8.70 -2.99
C GLY A 43 -7.04 7.95 -1.90
N SER A 44 -6.93 6.61 -2.00
CA SER A 44 -6.14 5.83 -1.04
C SER A 44 -4.64 5.99 -1.27
N LEU A 45 -3.88 5.74 -0.20
CA LEU A 45 -2.43 5.84 -0.16
C LEU A 45 -1.82 4.48 0.19
N LEU A 46 -0.81 4.07 -0.56
CA LEU A 46 0.07 2.96 -0.22
C LEU A 46 1.46 3.49 0.10
N GLN A 47 1.96 3.20 1.30
CA GLN A 47 3.31 3.56 1.70
C GLN A 47 4.21 2.32 1.63
N ILE A 48 5.39 2.47 1.04
CA ILE A 48 6.46 1.47 1.10
C ILE A 48 7.70 2.07 1.77
N ALA A 49 8.43 1.26 2.53
CA ALA A 49 9.67 1.71 3.16
C ALA A 49 10.73 1.99 2.10
N HIS A 50 11.64 2.94 2.38
CA HIS A 50 12.74 3.26 1.47
C HIS A 50 13.57 2.01 1.10
N ARG A 51 13.82 1.12 2.07
CA ARG A 51 14.56 -0.13 1.85
C ARG A 51 13.89 -1.06 0.82
N ASP A 52 12.56 -1.12 0.82
CA ASP A 52 11.80 -1.93 -0.15
C ASP A 52 11.81 -1.27 -1.54
N TYR A 53 11.70 0.06 -1.60
CA TYR A 53 11.91 0.81 -2.84
C TYR A 53 13.28 0.55 -3.44
N GLU A 54 14.35 0.65 -2.64
CA GLU A 54 15.73 0.39 -3.09
C GLU A 54 15.90 -1.04 -3.58
N ARG A 55 15.24 -2.01 -2.93
CA ARG A 55 15.28 -3.42 -3.33
C ARG A 55 14.51 -3.70 -4.63
N LEU A 56 13.38 -3.05 -4.83
CA LEU A 56 12.50 -3.26 -5.99
C LEU A 56 12.97 -2.52 -7.24
N PHE A 57 13.39 -1.26 -7.08
CA PHE A 57 13.68 -0.35 -8.19
C PHE A 57 15.15 0.04 -8.29
N GLY A 58 15.94 -0.19 -7.24
CA GLY A 58 17.34 0.23 -7.16
C GLY A 58 17.51 1.67 -6.66
N THR A 59 18.76 2.07 -6.43
CA THR A 59 19.16 3.40 -5.96
C THR A 59 19.60 4.37 -7.08
N ASN A 60 19.48 3.94 -8.34
CA ASN A 60 19.92 4.72 -9.50
C ASN A 60 18.86 5.80 -9.87
N ASP A 61 19.25 6.90 -10.49
CA ASP A 61 18.34 7.90 -11.08
C ASP A 61 17.29 7.29 -12.04
N ALA A 62 17.65 6.20 -12.72
CA ALA A 62 16.70 5.43 -13.52
C ALA A 62 15.56 4.81 -12.70
N ALA A 63 15.78 4.52 -11.41
CA ALA A 63 14.77 3.96 -10.51
C ALA A 63 13.61 4.93 -10.26
N LEU A 64 13.90 6.23 -10.10
CA LEU A 64 12.88 7.27 -9.96
C LEU A 64 11.96 7.32 -11.17
N THR A 65 12.55 7.29 -12.37
CA THR A 65 11.80 7.29 -13.63
C THR A 65 10.95 6.03 -13.77
N ARG A 66 11.50 4.86 -13.40
CA ARG A 66 10.75 3.59 -13.41
C ARG A 66 9.57 3.63 -12.45
N VAL A 67 9.74 4.10 -11.21
CA VAL A 67 8.65 4.20 -10.23
C VAL A 67 7.57 5.17 -10.68
N ARG A 68 7.96 6.32 -11.24
CA ARG A 68 6.98 7.29 -11.76
C ARG A 68 6.18 6.70 -12.93
N ASN A 69 6.83 6.01 -13.86
CA ASN A 69 6.15 5.35 -14.97
C ASN A 69 5.23 4.22 -14.49
N PHE A 70 5.72 3.41 -13.55
CA PHE A 70 4.95 2.36 -12.91
C PHE A 70 3.70 2.91 -12.23
N ALA A 71 3.86 3.93 -11.36
CA ALA A 71 2.73 4.58 -10.70
C ALA A 71 1.72 5.13 -11.72
N ARG A 72 2.19 5.83 -12.76
CA ARG A 72 1.32 6.38 -13.82
C ARG A 72 0.52 5.30 -14.55
N SER A 73 1.12 4.13 -14.79
CA SER A 73 0.42 2.99 -15.42
C SER A 73 -0.76 2.48 -14.60
N HIS A 74 -0.75 2.72 -13.28
CA HIS A 74 -1.83 2.36 -12.35
C HIS A 74 -2.70 3.56 -11.93
N LEU A 75 -2.62 4.70 -12.64
CA LEU A 75 -3.30 5.95 -12.26
C LEU A 75 -2.92 6.43 -10.85
N CYS A 76 -1.71 6.11 -10.42
CA CYS A 76 -1.15 6.50 -9.14
C CYS A 76 -0.08 7.59 -9.31
N VAL A 77 0.10 8.39 -8.27
CA VAL A 77 1.20 9.37 -8.15
C VAL A 77 2.17 8.88 -7.09
N ALA A 78 3.44 8.74 -7.45
CA ALA A 78 4.50 8.42 -6.51
C ALA A 78 5.08 9.72 -5.90
N VAL A 79 5.10 9.78 -4.57
CA VAL A 79 5.66 10.85 -3.75
C VAL A 79 6.80 10.27 -2.93
N PHE A 80 7.99 10.84 -3.06
CA PHE A 80 9.17 10.41 -2.34
C PHE A 80 9.31 11.24 -1.07
N ALA A 81 9.37 10.58 0.08
CA ALA A 81 9.63 11.18 1.39
C ALA A 81 10.96 10.66 1.95
N ASP A 82 11.47 11.26 3.03
CA ASP A 82 12.80 10.98 3.58
C ASP A 82 13.06 9.51 3.94
N HIS A 83 12.02 8.77 4.33
CA HIS A 83 12.14 7.37 4.77
C HIS A 83 11.16 6.40 4.08
N ALA A 84 10.38 6.90 3.11
CA ALA A 84 9.33 6.11 2.47
C ALA A 84 8.96 6.65 1.09
N VAL A 85 8.41 5.78 0.26
CA VAL A 85 7.77 6.17 -1.00
C VAL A 85 6.27 5.94 -0.85
N LEU A 86 5.48 6.99 -1.11
CA LEU A 86 4.03 6.94 -1.05
C LEU A 86 3.46 6.90 -2.46
N PHE A 87 2.51 6.02 -2.69
CA PHE A 87 1.72 5.95 -3.91
C PHE A 87 0.30 6.37 -3.59
N ARG A 88 -0.14 7.48 -4.19
CA ARG A 88 -1.53 7.93 -4.08
C ARG A 88 -2.30 7.49 -5.30
N LYS A 89 -3.38 6.74 -5.11
CA LYS A 89 -4.34 6.48 -6.19
C LYS A 89 -5.01 7.79 -6.55
N GLY A 90 -4.84 8.24 -7.79
CA GLY A 90 -5.62 9.35 -8.30
C GLY A 90 -7.09 8.98 -8.27
N PHE A 91 -7.95 9.96 -8.06
CA PHE A 91 -9.33 9.79 -8.48
C PHE A 91 -9.27 9.60 -10.00
N GLU A 92 -9.93 8.57 -10.53
CA GLU A 92 -10.38 8.63 -11.92
C GLU A 92 -11.43 9.74 -11.98
N ALA A 93 -10.95 10.98 -11.90
CA ALA A 93 -11.60 12.01 -12.65
C ALA A 93 -11.51 11.50 -14.09
N SER A 94 -12.64 11.09 -14.66
CA SER A 94 -12.87 11.00 -16.10
C SER A 94 -12.52 12.35 -16.76
N VAL A 95 -11.24 12.71 -16.75
CA VAL A 95 -10.70 14.00 -17.14
C VAL A 95 -9.37 13.70 -17.83
N ASN A 96 -9.47 13.04 -18.98
CA ASN A 96 -8.57 13.33 -20.08
C ASN A 96 -9.22 13.07 -21.45
N GLN A 97 -10.47 13.55 -21.62
CA GLN A 97 -10.93 14.06 -22.92
C GLN A 97 -10.96 15.59 -22.85
N MET A 98 -9.79 16.20 -22.68
CA MET A 98 -9.61 17.64 -22.84
C MET A 98 -8.19 17.92 -23.34
N LYS A 99 -7.78 17.19 -24.39
CA LYS A 99 -6.76 17.70 -25.28
C LYS A 99 -7.44 18.56 -26.34
N SER A 100 -7.24 19.86 -26.15
CA SER A 100 -7.13 20.88 -27.21
C SER A 100 -8.43 21.43 -27.80
N GLY A 101 -9.15 22.20 -26.98
CA GLY A 101 -9.76 23.42 -27.48
C GLY A 101 -8.69 24.51 -27.59
N SER A 102 -8.48 24.97 -28.82
CA SER A 102 -7.93 26.25 -29.30
C SER A 102 -6.89 27.01 -28.46
N GLN A 103 -5.73 27.26 -29.07
CA GLN A 103 -5.06 28.55 -28.90
C GLN A 103 -4.56 29.06 -30.26
N THR A 104 -5.32 30.05 -30.75
CA THR A 104 -5.06 31.14 -31.71
C THR A 104 -4.40 30.83 -33.05
#